data_AF-A0A9E5V3T3-F1
#
_entry.id   AF-A0A9E5V3T3-F1
#
_cell.length_a   1.000
_cell.length_b   1.000
_cell.length_c   1.000
_cell.angle_alpha   90.00
_cell.angle_beta   90.00
_cell.angle_gamma   90.00
#
_symmetry.space_group_name_H-M   'P 1'
#
loop_
_entity.id
_entity.type
_entity.pdbx_description
1 polymer ?
#
loop_
_entity_poly.entity_id
_entity_poly.type
_entity_poly.pdbx_seq_one_letter_code
_entity_poly.pdbx_strand_id
1 'polypeptide(L)'
;MNLNPDDFMSLMEDRTNFSDGDKILLNKHADWGLAIAPTMANHFYKYLGRDVEMSAILNDKEGRMHRLRETFVQWFHEMFTGMDNWGTAYAERRWRIGLVHVQIGIGPQHVVPAMATVVHEVGKQLKIDGQPEELKDALSRICMIDLAFIEQAYVEVSSAAVLKETGWTEGLFRRLIATGAGSM
;
A
#
# COMPACT_ATOMS: atom_id res chain seq x y z
N MET A 1 4.33 -2.30 20.08
CA MET A 1 2.92 -1.86 20.11
C MET A 1 2.29 -2.24 18.77
N ASN A 2 1.31 -3.15 18.77
CA ASN A 2 0.54 -3.41 17.55
C ASN A 2 -0.51 -2.32 17.43
N LEU A 3 -0.44 -1.48 16.39
CA LEU A 3 -1.51 -0.52 16.14
C LEU A 3 -2.75 -1.29 15.70
N ASN A 4 -3.90 -0.96 16.28
CA ASN A 4 -5.17 -1.42 15.76
C ASN A 4 -5.33 -0.83 14.34
N PRO A 5 -5.66 -1.63 13.31
CA PRO A 5 -5.86 -1.13 11.96
C PRO A 5 -6.84 0.04 11.86
N ASP A 6 -7.90 0.06 12.67
CA ASP A 6 -8.94 1.11 12.65
C ASP A 6 -8.41 2.43 13.21
N ASP A 7 -7.66 2.35 14.32
CA ASP A 7 -6.99 3.51 14.92
C ASP A 7 -5.94 4.08 13.95
N PHE A 8 -5.21 3.20 13.27
CA PHE A 8 -4.21 3.60 12.29
C PHE A 8 -4.84 4.22 11.04
N MET A 9 -5.94 3.65 10.54
CA MET A 9 -6.71 4.25 9.44
C MET A 9 -7.14 5.67 9.81
N SER A 10 -7.80 5.83 10.95
CA SER A 10 -8.30 7.13 11.44
C SER A 10 -7.16 8.15 11.59
N LEU A 11 -6.02 7.73 12.14
CA LEU A 11 -4.82 8.57 12.27
C LEU A 11 -4.27 9.00 10.91
N MET A 12 -4.26 8.09 9.93
CA MET A 12 -3.74 8.38 8.59
C MET A 12 -4.71 9.22 7.77
N GLU A 13 -6.02 9.07 7.94
CA GLU A 13 -7.02 9.99 7.34
C GLU A 13 -6.79 11.43 7.80
N ASP A 14 -6.59 11.66 9.10
CA ASP A 14 -6.29 12.98 9.66
C ASP A 14 -4.98 13.54 9.10
N ARG A 15 -3.89 12.76 9.15
CA ARG A 15 -2.55 13.20 8.71
C ARG A 15 -2.47 13.49 7.21
N THR A 16 -3.22 12.77 6.39
CA THR A 16 -3.24 12.97 4.94
C THR A 16 -4.35 13.91 4.51
N ASN A 17 -5.20 14.35 5.45
CA ASN A 17 -6.42 15.11 5.20
C ASN A 17 -7.29 14.43 4.12
N PHE A 18 -7.49 13.12 4.27
CA PHE A 18 -8.40 12.33 3.44
C PHE A 18 -9.81 12.46 3.99
N SER A 19 -10.61 13.28 3.32
CA SER A 19 -11.91 13.75 3.80
C SER A 19 -13.08 12.95 3.23
N ASP A 20 -14.28 13.15 3.77
CA ASP A 20 -15.51 12.61 3.19
C ASP A 20 -15.74 13.09 1.74
N GLY A 21 -15.24 14.28 1.39
CA GLY A 21 -15.26 14.78 0.01
C GLY A 21 -14.43 13.91 -0.93
N ASP A 22 -13.25 13.47 -0.49
CA ASP A 22 -12.39 12.56 -1.24
C ASP A 22 -13.06 11.19 -1.41
N LYS A 23 -13.67 10.66 -0.33
CA LYS A 23 -14.42 9.38 -0.33
C LYS A 23 -15.57 9.42 -1.34
N ILE A 24 -16.39 10.47 -1.31
CA ILE A 24 -17.49 10.67 -2.27
C ILE A 24 -16.97 10.79 -3.70
N LEU A 25 -15.88 11.56 -3.90
CA LEU A 25 -15.29 11.77 -5.21
C LEU A 25 -14.75 10.47 -5.81
N LEU A 26 -14.04 9.68 -5.01
CA LEU A 26 -13.53 8.36 -5.39
C LEU A 26 -14.68 7.40 -5.74
N ASN A 27 -15.70 7.33 -4.88
CA ASN A 27 -16.83 6.44 -5.10
C ASN A 27 -17.60 6.78 -6.40
N LYS A 28 -17.79 8.08 -6.67
CA LYS A 28 -18.41 8.57 -7.91
C LYS A 28 -17.65 8.14 -9.18
N HIS A 29 -16.35 7.90 -9.07
CA HIS A 29 -15.49 7.51 -10.20
C HIS A 29 -15.06 6.03 -10.14
N ALA A 30 -15.73 5.20 -9.32
CA ALA A 30 -15.38 3.78 -9.17
C ALA A 30 -15.42 3.00 -10.50
N ASP A 31 -16.42 3.25 -11.35
CA ASP A 31 -16.53 2.60 -12.66
C ASP A 31 -15.35 2.97 -13.57
N TRP A 32 -14.91 4.23 -13.54
CA TRP A 32 -13.74 4.68 -14.28
C TRP A 32 -12.45 4.06 -13.70
N GLY A 33 -12.31 4.03 -12.38
CA GLY A 33 -11.20 3.38 -11.69
C GLY A 33 -11.09 1.90 -12.05
N LEU A 34 -12.21 1.18 -12.07
CA LEU A 34 -12.28 -0.22 -12.49
C LEU A 34 -11.88 -0.41 -13.96
N ALA A 35 -12.34 0.48 -14.85
CA ALA A 35 -12.03 0.40 -16.28
C ALA A 35 -10.53 0.55 -16.56
N ILE A 36 -9.83 1.42 -15.81
CA ILE A 36 -8.38 1.65 -16.00
C ILE A 36 -7.49 0.67 -15.22
N ALA A 37 -8.04 -0.06 -14.24
CA ALA A 37 -7.28 -0.93 -13.34
C ALA A 37 -6.39 -1.97 -14.06
N PRO A 38 -6.84 -2.66 -15.13
CA PRO A 38 -5.99 -3.61 -15.86
C PRO A 38 -4.79 -2.94 -16.54
N THR A 39 -4.96 -1.70 -17.00
CA THR A 39 -3.88 -0.89 -17.58
C THR A 39 -2.90 -0.47 -16.49
N MET A 40 -3.38 -0.06 -15.32
CA MET A 40 -2.50 0.27 -14.18
C MET A 40 -1.71 -0.95 -13.69
N ALA A 41 -2.33 -2.14 -13.68
CA ALA A 41 -1.63 -3.39 -13.41
C ALA A 41 -0.49 -3.64 -14.43
N ASN A 42 -0.72 -3.36 -15.72
CA ASN A 42 0.33 -3.46 -16.74
C ASN A 42 1.52 -2.55 -16.41
N HIS A 43 1.27 -1.28 -16.08
CA HIS A 43 2.32 -0.34 -15.73
C HIS A 43 3.10 -0.78 -14.49
N PHE A 44 2.38 -1.20 -13.44
CA PHE A 44 2.96 -1.67 -12.19
C PHE A 44 3.88 -2.89 -12.39
N TYR A 45 3.39 -3.96 -13.02
CA TYR A 45 4.20 -5.17 -13.22
C TYR A 45 5.29 -5.00 -14.28
N LYS A 46 5.09 -4.13 -15.28
CA LYS A 46 6.15 -3.75 -16.23
C LYS A 46 7.27 -2.96 -15.55
N TYR A 47 6.94 -2.13 -14.55
CA TYR A 47 7.94 -1.42 -13.76
C TYR A 47 8.74 -2.40 -12.90
N LEU A 48 8.06 -3.21 -12.09
CA LEU A 48 8.70 -4.19 -11.20
C LEU A 48 9.54 -5.21 -11.96
N GLY A 49 9.09 -5.69 -13.12
CA GLY A 49 9.81 -6.68 -13.93
C GLY A 49 11.16 -6.22 -14.50
N ARG A 50 11.51 -4.93 -14.35
CA ARG A 50 12.83 -4.40 -14.74
C ARG A 50 13.91 -4.73 -13.72
N ASP A 51 13.52 -4.93 -12.48
CA ASP A 51 14.41 -5.30 -11.40
C ASP A 51 14.54 -6.82 -11.32
N VAL A 52 15.77 -7.31 -11.15
CA VAL A 52 16.07 -8.76 -11.19
C VAL A 52 15.45 -9.49 -9.99
N GLU A 53 15.50 -8.87 -8.80
CA GLU A 53 14.94 -9.44 -7.57
C GLU A 53 13.42 -9.54 -7.69
N MET A 54 12.76 -8.45 -8.10
CA MET A 54 11.32 -8.43 -8.28
C MET A 54 10.86 -9.36 -9.40
N SER A 55 11.59 -9.42 -10.52
CA SER A 55 11.29 -10.35 -11.62
C SER A 55 11.34 -11.81 -11.17
N ALA A 56 12.31 -12.18 -10.32
CA ALA A 56 12.37 -13.53 -9.75
C ALA A 56 11.13 -13.83 -8.88
N ILE A 57 10.74 -12.91 -7.99
CA ILE A 57 9.55 -13.07 -7.13
C ILE A 57 8.27 -13.20 -7.97
N LEU A 58 8.12 -12.36 -8.99
CA LEU A 58 6.94 -12.33 -9.85
C LEU A 58 6.74 -13.63 -10.65
N ASN A 59 7.84 -14.29 -11.03
CA ASN A 59 7.85 -15.49 -11.87
C ASN A 59 8.11 -16.80 -11.10
N ASP A 60 8.22 -16.75 -9.77
CA ASP A 60 8.53 -17.89 -8.89
C ASP A 60 7.57 -19.09 -9.03
N LYS A 61 6.31 -18.86 -9.45
CA LYS A 61 5.32 -19.94 -9.63
C LYS A 61 4.51 -19.75 -10.90
N GLU A 62 4.15 -20.87 -11.54
CA GLU A 62 3.25 -20.86 -12.69
C GLU A 62 1.89 -20.21 -12.35
N GLY A 63 1.40 -19.39 -13.27
CA GLY A 63 0.17 -18.61 -13.10
C GLY A 63 0.22 -17.54 -12.01
N ARG A 64 1.35 -17.30 -11.32
CA ARG A 64 1.46 -16.28 -10.28
C ARG A 64 1.19 -14.89 -10.83
N MET A 65 1.78 -14.55 -11.97
CA MET A 65 1.56 -13.26 -12.62
C MET A 65 0.08 -12.99 -12.93
N HIS A 66 -0.66 -14.00 -13.41
CA HIS A 66 -2.09 -13.85 -13.67
C HIS A 66 -2.86 -13.49 -12.40
N ARG A 67 -2.68 -14.28 -11.33
CA ARG A 67 -3.32 -14.04 -10.04
C ARG A 67 -2.94 -12.69 -9.44
N LEU A 68 -1.66 -12.32 -9.55
CA LEU A 68 -1.17 -11.02 -9.09
C LEU A 68 -1.90 -9.87 -9.77
N ARG A 69 -2.08 -9.94 -11.10
CA ARG A 69 -2.84 -8.93 -11.84
C ARG A 69 -4.30 -8.84 -11.41
N GLU A 70 -4.96 -9.96 -11.17
CA GLU A 70 -6.34 -9.98 -10.65
C GLU A 70 -6.41 -9.32 -9.26
N THR A 71 -5.48 -9.68 -8.36
CA THR A 71 -5.43 -9.07 -7.03
C THR A 71 -5.09 -7.58 -7.07
N PHE A 72 -4.26 -7.13 -8.01
CA PHE A 72 -3.98 -5.71 -8.21
C PHE A 72 -5.22 -4.96 -8.67
N VAL A 73 -5.94 -5.49 -9.67
CA VAL A 73 -7.17 -4.88 -10.18
C VAL A 73 -8.18 -4.72 -9.06
N GLN A 74 -8.34 -5.76 -8.24
CA GLN A 74 -9.20 -5.72 -7.07
C GLN A 74 -8.74 -4.67 -6.05
N TRP A 75 -7.47 -4.70 -5.64
CA TRP A 75 -6.90 -3.75 -4.68
C TRP A 75 -7.07 -2.29 -5.14
N PHE A 76 -6.82 -2.03 -6.43
CA PHE A 76 -6.94 -0.72 -7.05
C PHE A 76 -8.39 -0.25 -7.05
N HIS A 77 -9.34 -1.10 -7.44
CA HIS A 77 -10.76 -0.77 -7.40
C HIS A 77 -11.28 -0.52 -5.98
N GLU A 78 -10.74 -1.23 -4.99
CA GLU A 78 -11.06 -0.99 -3.58
C GLU A 78 -10.67 0.41 -3.10
N MET A 79 -9.61 1.02 -3.66
CA MET A 79 -9.28 2.42 -3.35
C MET A 79 -10.40 3.38 -3.73
N PHE A 80 -11.20 3.06 -4.75
CA PHE A 80 -12.31 3.90 -5.20
C PHE A 80 -13.59 3.63 -4.42
N THR A 81 -13.85 2.36 -4.09
CA THR A 81 -15.10 1.95 -3.45
C THR A 81 -15.04 2.03 -1.93
N GLY A 82 -13.84 1.96 -1.34
CA GLY A 82 -13.62 1.89 0.09
C GLY A 82 -14.10 0.60 0.74
N MET A 83 -14.66 -0.36 -0.03
CA MET A 83 -15.35 -1.60 0.42
C MET A 83 -16.52 -1.38 1.39
N ASP A 84 -16.22 -0.88 2.58
CA ASP A 84 -17.11 -0.58 3.70
C ASP A 84 -16.95 0.89 4.14
N ASN A 85 -16.84 1.79 3.15
CA ASN A 85 -16.59 3.21 3.34
C ASN A 85 -15.26 3.49 4.08
N TRP A 86 -14.18 2.82 3.65
CA TRP A 86 -12.84 2.93 4.24
C TRP A 86 -12.82 2.60 5.75
N GLY A 87 -13.71 1.69 6.17
CA GLY A 87 -13.88 1.26 7.54
C GLY A 87 -12.97 0.09 7.92
N THR A 88 -13.42 -0.68 8.92
CA THR A 88 -12.65 -1.78 9.49
C THR A 88 -12.23 -2.84 8.46
N ALA A 89 -13.12 -3.23 7.55
CA ALA A 89 -12.80 -4.25 6.55
C ALA A 89 -11.72 -3.76 5.56
N TYR A 90 -11.76 -2.48 5.18
CA TYR A 90 -10.70 -1.87 4.38
C TYR A 90 -9.37 -1.85 5.14
N ALA A 91 -9.36 -1.33 6.37
CA ALA A 91 -8.16 -1.21 7.20
C ALA A 91 -7.50 -2.59 7.47
N GLU A 92 -8.28 -3.59 7.86
CA GLU A 92 -7.78 -4.96 8.06
C GLU A 92 -7.22 -5.56 6.77
N ARG A 93 -7.83 -5.27 5.61
CA ARG A 93 -7.33 -5.75 4.32
C ARG A 93 -5.99 -5.10 3.98
N ARG A 94 -5.82 -3.80 4.21
CA ARG A 94 -4.55 -3.10 3.97
C ARG A 94 -3.45 -3.60 4.91
N TRP A 95 -3.79 -3.89 6.16
CA TRP A 95 -2.89 -4.56 7.09
C TRP A 95 -2.42 -5.92 6.57
N ARG A 96 -3.36 -6.80 6.17
CA ARG A 96 -3.03 -8.13 5.61
C ARG A 96 -2.15 -8.04 4.36
N ILE A 97 -2.39 -7.05 3.49
CA ILE A 97 -1.53 -6.79 2.33
C ILE A 97 -0.10 -6.46 2.79
N GLY A 98 0.06 -5.59 3.78
CA GLY A 98 1.36 -5.30 4.40
C GLY A 98 2.06 -6.55 4.92
N LEU A 99 1.36 -7.40 5.70
CA LEU A 99 1.91 -8.65 6.21
C LEU A 99 2.46 -9.57 5.12
N VAL A 100 1.74 -9.69 3.99
CA VAL A 100 2.18 -10.51 2.86
C VAL A 100 3.49 -9.98 2.28
N HIS A 101 3.65 -8.66 2.15
CA HIS A 101 4.89 -8.05 1.63
C HIS A 101 6.09 -8.33 2.55
N VAL A 102 5.89 -8.21 3.87
CA VAL A 102 6.92 -8.59 4.85
C VAL A 102 7.28 -10.08 4.71
N GLN A 103 6.27 -10.95 4.65
CA GLN A 103 6.46 -12.41 4.62
C GLN A 103 7.28 -12.87 3.40
N ILE A 104 7.09 -12.25 2.25
CA ILE A 104 7.81 -12.59 1.01
C ILE A 104 9.14 -11.84 0.87
N GLY A 105 9.50 -10.98 1.82
CA GLY A 105 10.77 -10.27 1.86
C GLY A 105 10.90 -9.14 0.84
N ILE A 106 9.79 -8.58 0.34
CA ILE A 106 9.87 -7.37 -0.48
C ILE A 106 10.24 -6.21 0.45
N GLY A 107 11.27 -5.43 0.09
CA GLY A 107 11.68 -4.27 0.89
C GLY A 107 10.94 -2.97 0.51
N PRO A 108 10.91 -1.97 1.40
CA PRO A 108 10.36 -0.63 1.13
C PRO A 108 10.87 0.02 -0.16
N GLN A 109 12.15 -0.22 -0.50
CA GLN A 109 12.79 0.31 -1.70
C GLN A 109 12.13 -0.13 -3.01
N HIS A 110 11.34 -1.21 -2.98
CA HIS A 110 10.57 -1.71 -4.12
C HIS A 110 9.13 -1.19 -4.11
N VAL A 111 8.51 -1.13 -2.92
CA VAL A 111 7.09 -0.75 -2.76
C VAL A 111 6.89 0.74 -3.03
N VAL A 112 7.72 1.62 -2.44
CA VAL A 112 7.56 3.08 -2.54
C VAL A 112 7.61 3.55 -4.01
N PRO A 113 8.61 3.16 -4.83
CA PRO A 113 8.63 3.55 -6.24
C PRO A 113 7.53 2.90 -7.08
N ALA A 114 7.08 1.69 -6.72
CA ALA A 114 5.99 1.03 -7.41
C ALA A 114 4.66 1.76 -7.19
N MET A 115 4.39 2.23 -5.97
CA MET A 115 3.24 3.10 -5.67
C MET A 115 3.32 4.42 -6.44
N ALA A 116 4.49 5.06 -6.44
CA ALA A 116 4.71 6.31 -7.19
C ALA A 116 4.47 6.14 -8.70
N THR A 117 4.85 4.98 -9.26
CA THR A 117 4.59 4.63 -10.65
C THR A 117 3.09 4.57 -10.94
N VAL A 118 2.29 3.94 -10.07
CA VAL A 118 0.84 3.87 -10.23
C VAL A 118 0.22 5.26 -10.19
N VAL A 119 0.54 6.07 -9.18
CA VAL A 119 0.01 7.44 -9.05
C VAL A 119 0.35 8.28 -10.28
N HIS A 120 1.58 8.17 -10.79
CA HIS A 120 2.02 8.89 -11.98
C HIS A 120 1.26 8.48 -13.25
N GLU A 121 1.10 7.17 -13.49
CA GLU A 121 0.40 6.69 -14.69
C GLU A 121 -1.12 6.95 -14.60
N VAL A 122 -1.72 6.88 -13.41
CA VAL A 122 -3.11 7.33 -13.22
C VAL A 122 -3.23 8.83 -13.51
N GLY A 123 -2.29 9.65 -13.04
CA GLY A 123 -2.27 11.08 -13.33
C GLY A 123 -2.21 11.42 -14.83
N LYS A 124 -1.57 10.58 -15.64
CA LYS A 124 -1.62 10.70 -17.11
C LYS A 124 -2.99 10.28 -17.65
N GLN A 125 -3.50 9.15 -17.19
CA GLN A 125 -4.78 8.62 -17.67
C GLN A 125 -5.95 9.56 -17.36
N LEU A 126 -5.97 10.17 -16.15
CA LEU A 126 -6.93 11.20 -15.76
C LEU A 126 -6.98 12.35 -16.77
N LYS A 127 -5.82 12.85 -17.19
CA LYS A 127 -5.72 13.95 -18.17
C LYS A 127 -6.22 13.55 -19.55
N ILE A 128 -5.91 12.33 -19.98
CA ILE A 128 -6.37 11.79 -21.27
C ILE A 128 -7.89 11.68 -21.29
N ASP A 129 -8.47 11.19 -20.19
CA ASP A 129 -9.91 10.93 -20.08
C ASP A 129 -10.72 12.15 -19.63
N GLY A 130 -10.08 13.30 -19.39
CA GLY A 130 -10.75 14.54 -18.97
C GLY A 130 -11.36 14.49 -17.57
N GLN A 131 -10.77 13.68 -16.68
CA GLN A 131 -11.21 13.57 -15.28
C GLN A 131 -10.74 14.77 -14.44
N PRO A 132 -11.44 15.10 -13.34
CA PRO A 132 -11.07 16.22 -12.48
C PRO A 132 -9.70 16.00 -11.80
N GLU A 133 -8.91 17.06 -11.65
CA GLU A 133 -7.60 16.97 -10.98
C GLU A 133 -7.75 16.62 -9.49
N GLU A 134 -8.86 17.02 -8.87
CA GLU A 134 -9.21 16.67 -7.50
C GLU A 134 -9.29 15.15 -7.29
N LEU A 135 -9.65 14.38 -8.32
CA LEU A 135 -9.66 12.92 -8.25
C LEU A 135 -8.24 12.37 -8.14
N LYS A 136 -7.25 13.02 -8.78
CA LYS A 136 -5.84 12.67 -8.64
C LYS A 136 -5.38 12.88 -7.20
N ASP A 137 -5.77 13.99 -6.58
CA ASP A 137 -5.39 14.32 -5.22
C ASP A 137 -6.03 13.36 -4.21
N ALA A 138 -7.32 13.08 -4.35
CA ALA A 138 -8.03 12.09 -3.54
C ALA A 138 -7.39 10.70 -3.65
N LEU A 139 -7.10 10.25 -4.87
CA LEU A 139 -6.43 8.97 -5.11
C LEU A 139 -5.01 8.94 -4.53
N SER A 140 -4.26 10.03 -4.68
CA SER A 140 -2.90 10.12 -4.14
C SER A 140 -2.90 10.02 -2.61
N ARG A 141 -3.87 10.64 -1.93
CA ARG A 141 -4.03 10.55 -0.46
C ARG A 141 -4.28 9.11 -0.03
N ILE A 142 -5.27 8.43 -0.62
CA ILE A 142 -5.55 7.03 -0.24
C ILE A 142 -4.40 6.08 -0.61
N CYS A 143 -3.69 6.31 -1.72
CA CYS A 143 -2.46 5.56 -2.02
C CYS A 143 -1.38 5.74 -0.95
N MET A 144 -1.23 6.95 -0.38
CA MET A 144 -0.27 7.19 0.70
C MET A 144 -0.69 6.54 2.02
N ILE A 145 -2.00 6.47 2.31
CA ILE A 145 -2.52 5.71 3.46
C ILE A 145 -2.22 4.21 3.27
N ASP A 146 -2.53 3.63 2.10
CA ASP A 146 -2.25 2.23 1.79
C ASP A 146 -0.74 1.91 1.88
N LEU A 147 0.12 2.81 1.40
CA LEU A 147 1.56 2.68 1.55
C LEU A 147 1.99 2.71 3.03
N ALA A 148 1.40 3.59 3.84
CA ALA A 148 1.68 3.66 5.27
C ALA A 148 1.31 2.37 6.00
N PHE A 149 0.25 1.66 5.60
CA PHE A 149 -0.07 0.33 6.14
C PHE A 149 1.03 -0.70 5.86
N ILE A 150 1.60 -0.69 4.66
CA ILE A 150 2.69 -1.60 4.30
C ILE A 150 3.96 -1.26 5.11
N GLU A 151 4.30 0.02 5.21
CA GLU A 151 5.45 0.48 6.00
C GLU A 151 5.30 0.17 7.50
N GLN A 152 4.10 0.36 8.04
CA GLN A 152 3.80 0.02 9.43
C GLN A 152 3.94 -1.49 9.67
N ALA A 153 3.52 -2.32 8.71
CA ALA A 153 3.71 -3.77 8.79
C ALA A 153 5.19 -4.15 8.84
N TYR A 154 6.08 -3.52 8.03
CA TYR A 154 7.52 -3.78 8.13
C TYR A 154 8.06 -3.51 9.53
N VAL A 155 7.69 -2.37 10.13
CA VAL A 155 8.16 -1.99 11.46
C VAL A 155 7.64 -2.95 12.53
N GLU A 156 6.33 -3.19 12.58
CA GLU A 156 5.72 -3.98 13.64
C GLU A 156 6.08 -5.46 13.55
N VAL A 157 6.01 -6.05 12.36
CA VAL A 157 6.28 -7.49 12.17
C VAL A 157 7.75 -7.79 12.44
N SER A 158 8.67 -6.97 11.93
CA SER A 158 10.10 -7.18 12.16
C SER A 158 10.46 -7.02 13.63
N SER A 159 9.92 -5.99 14.29
CA SER A 159 10.12 -5.77 15.73
C SER A 159 9.56 -6.93 16.54
N ALA A 160 8.33 -7.36 16.26
CA ALA A 160 7.68 -8.47 16.96
C ALA A 160 8.44 -9.79 16.77
N ALA A 161 8.93 -10.07 15.57
CA ALA A 161 9.72 -11.26 15.28
C ALA A 161 11.02 -11.28 16.11
N VAL A 162 11.75 -10.16 16.17
CA VAL A 162 12.98 -10.05 16.97
C VAL A 162 12.68 -10.21 18.46
N LEU A 163 11.68 -9.52 18.99
CA LEU A 163 11.30 -9.62 20.40
C LEU A 163 10.92 -11.06 20.79
N LYS A 164 10.17 -11.74 19.91
CA LYS A 164 9.75 -13.14 20.11
C LYS A 164 10.94 -14.10 20.12
N GLU A 165 11.87 -13.94 19.18
CA GLU A 165 13.02 -14.84 19.05
C GLU A 165 14.06 -14.62 20.15
N THR A 166 14.31 -13.36 20.53
CA THR A 166 15.35 -13.00 21.50
C THR A 166 14.88 -12.99 22.95
N GLY A 167 13.56 -12.91 23.19
CA GLY A 167 12.99 -12.67 24.51
C GLY A 167 13.25 -11.25 25.06
N TRP A 168 13.73 -10.31 24.24
CA TRP A 168 13.94 -8.94 24.67
C TRP A 168 12.64 -8.24 25.04
N THR A 169 12.73 -7.30 25.97
CA THR A 169 11.61 -6.41 26.27
C THR A 169 11.50 -5.32 25.21
N GLU A 170 10.28 -4.85 24.91
CA GLU A 170 10.07 -3.73 23.97
C GLU A 170 10.87 -2.49 24.36
N GLY A 171 10.99 -2.20 25.67
CA GLY A 171 11.77 -1.08 26.17
C GLY A 171 13.27 -1.22 25.91
N LEU A 172 13.84 -2.43 26.02
CA LEU A 172 15.25 -2.67 25.67
C LEU A 172 15.46 -2.49 24.17
N PHE A 173 14.62 -3.09 23.34
CA PHE A 173 14.73 -3.02 21.89
C PHE A 173 14.67 -1.57 21.37
N ARG A 174 13.72 -0.76 21.88
CA ARG A 174 13.63 0.67 21.55
C ARG A 174 14.89 1.45 21.91
N ARG A 175 15.50 1.17 23.07
CA ARG A 175 16.76 1.80 23.47
C ARG A 175 17.89 1.42 22.54
N LEU A 176 18.01 0.13 22.18
CA LEU A 176 19.04 -0.36 21.27
C LEU A 176 18.96 0.31 19.89
N ILE A 177 17.75 0.45 19.33
CA ILE A 177 17.54 1.18 18.07
C ILE A 177 17.99 2.64 18.23
N ALA A 178 17.54 3.34 19.28
CA ALA A 178 17.87 4.74 19.48
C ALA A 178 19.38 4.98 19.67
N THR A 179 20.04 4.16 20.48
CA THR A 179 21.49 4.26 20.69
C THR A 179 22.28 3.86 19.44
N GLY A 180 21.84 2.83 18.74
CA GLY A 180 22.48 2.36 17.50
C GLY A 180 22.38 3.40 16.39
N ALA A 181 21.20 3.99 16.20
CA ALA A 181 20.98 5.05 15.22
C ALA A 181 21.81 6.31 15.53
N GLY A 182 22.04 6.64 16.81
CA GLY A 182 22.93 7.74 17.19
C GLY A 182 24.42 7.47 16.96
N SER A 183 24.80 6.25 16.59
CA SER A 183 26.20 5.82 16.42
C SER A 183 26.59 5.49 14.97
N MET A 184 25.63 5.55 14.03
CA MET A 184 25.84 5.40 12.59
C MET A 184 25.90 6.78 11.93
#